data_AF-A0A535XE87-F1
#
_entry.id   AF-A0A535XE87-F1
#
_cell.length_a   1.000
_cell.length_b   1.000
_cell.length_c   1.000
_cell.angle_alpha   90.00
_cell.angle_beta   90.00
_cell.angle_gamma   90.00
#
_symmetry.space_group_name_H-M   'P 1'
#
loop_
_entity.id
_entity.type
_entity.pdbx_description
1 polymer ?
#
loop_
_entity_poly.entity_id
_entity_poly.type
_entity_poly.pdbx_seq_one_letter_code
_entity_poly.pdbx_strand_id
1 'polypeptide(L)'
;MPPGTLEGGESPVPYFSEIVRHQLLAAHEDVGLAQRLEAGKYAAVQLAAQAPSLSDEQQVELNLLAEAGRLAQQRLIECNLRLVVSIARRYVGRGLALLDLIQEGNMGLQIGIEKFDWRRGFRLSTYVHWWIRQSMLRALGQQSRTIRVPSHVVTLLADARRTESTLVTELGRQPTGDEIARRLDIHPSQLGAVRQIARQPAPLDTPARLGQDDVDRRSVEKGTPHSSVGTTG
;
A
#
# COMPACT_ATOMS: atom_id res chain seq x y z
N MET A 1 -1.93 -26.68 15.86
CA MET A 1 -2.50 -25.93 14.72
C MET A 1 -1.36 -25.18 14.03
N PRO A 2 -0.90 -25.60 12.84
CA PRO A 2 0.14 -24.87 12.12
C PRO A 2 -0.47 -23.58 11.53
N PRO A 3 0.32 -22.50 11.40
CA PRO A 3 -0.18 -21.23 10.91
C PRO A 3 -0.32 -21.25 9.38
N GLY A 4 -1.55 -21.05 8.91
CA GLY A 4 -1.89 -20.28 7.71
C GLY A 4 -1.30 -20.77 6.38
N THR A 5 -1.92 -21.79 5.81
CA THR A 5 -1.88 -22.00 4.35
C THR A 5 -2.61 -20.83 3.70
N LEU A 6 -1.88 -20.01 2.94
CA LEU A 6 -2.41 -18.86 2.21
C LEU A 6 -3.20 -19.35 0.99
N GLU A 7 -4.43 -18.87 0.82
CA GLU A 7 -5.23 -19.14 -0.37
C GLU A 7 -4.54 -18.54 -1.61
N GLY A 8 -4.30 -19.36 -2.64
CA GLY A 8 -3.87 -18.91 -3.97
C GLY A 8 -2.36 -18.81 -4.21
N GLY A 9 -1.67 -19.96 -4.27
CA GLY A 9 -0.77 -20.23 -5.40
C GLY A 9 0.65 -19.68 -5.43
N GLU A 10 1.38 -19.67 -4.31
CA GLU A 10 2.83 -19.99 -4.24
C GLU A 10 3.26 -19.90 -2.77
N SER A 11 4.05 -20.86 -2.31
CA SER A 11 4.59 -20.81 -0.95
C SER A 11 5.52 -19.59 -0.87
N PRO A 12 5.41 -18.71 0.14
CA PRO A 12 6.36 -17.60 0.31
C PRO A 12 7.73 -18.07 0.86
N VAL A 13 7.87 -19.37 1.13
CA VAL A 13 9.08 -20.00 1.68
C VAL A 13 10.32 -19.80 0.79
N PRO A 14 10.29 -19.94 -0.56
CA PRO A 14 11.45 -19.68 -1.41
C PRO A 14 11.95 -18.24 -1.26
N TYR A 15 11.05 -17.25 -1.29
CA TYR A 15 11.39 -15.84 -1.10
C TYR A 15 12.04 -15.56 0.25
N PHE A 16 11.46 -16.06 1.35
CA PHE A 16 12.06 -15.88 2.68
C PHE A 16 13.39 -16.60 2.82
N SER A 17 13.56 -17.76 2.19
CA SER A 17 14.83 -18.49 2.19
C SER A 17 15.94 -17.75 1.44
N GLU A 18 15.59 -17.01 0.39
CA GLU A 18 16.53 -16.18 -0.38
C GLU A 18 17.00 -14.97 0.41
N ILE A 19 16.06 -14.22 1.02
CA ILE A 19 16.41 -13.03 1.82
C ILE A 19 17.35 -13.35 2.98
N VAL A 20 17.17 -14.51 3.62
CA VAL A 20 18.01 -14.91 4.77
C VAL A 20 19.46 -15.15 4.35
N ARG A 21 19.72 -15.46 3.07
CA ARG A 21 21.08 -15.72 2.56
C ARG A 21 21.91 -14.44 2.41
N HIS A 22 21.28 -13.27 2.31
CA HIS A 22 22.01 -12.01 2.16
C HIS A 22 22.50 -11.49 3.52
N GLN A 23 23.80 -11.21 3.62
CA GLN A 23 24.41 -10.64 4.82
C GLN A 23 23.94 -9.21 5.05
N LEU A 24 23.82 -8.82 6.32
CA LEU A 24 23.52 -7.44 6.71
C LEU A 24 24.77 -6.57 6.53
N LEU A 25 24.61 -5.36 6.00
CA LEU A 25 25.71 -4.42 5.82
C LEU A 25 26.06 -3.72 7.14
N ALA A 26 27.36 -3.56 7.38
CA ALA A 26 27.91 -2.61 8.32
C ALA A 26 27.79 -1.17 7.79
N ALA A 27 27.83 -0.19 8.69
CA ALA A 27 27.62 1.22 8.34
C ALA A 27 28.62 1.77 7.30
N HIS A 28 29.87 1.31 7.32
CA HIS A 28 30.89 1.74 6.37
C HIS A 28 30.69 1.14 4.97
N GLU A 29 30.10 -0.06 4.89
CA GLU A 29 29.81 -0.73 3.63
C GLU A 29 28.69 -0.01 2.87
N ASP A 30 27.71 0.56 3.60
CA ASP A 30 26.65 1.42 3.02
C ASP A 30 27.24 2.57 2.22
N VAL A 31 28.30 3.22 2.75
CA VAL A 31 28.94 4.39 2.11
C VAL A 31 29.69 3.99 0.84
N GLY A 32 30.49 2.92 0.89
CA GLY A 32 31.25 2.46 -0.27
C GLY A 32 30.35 2.02 -1.43
N LEU A 33 29.25 1.33 -1.13
CA LEU A 33 28.26 0.96 -2.14
C LEU A 33 27.51 2.19 -2.69
N ALA A 34 27.16 3.15 -1.84
CA ALA A 34 26.52 4.39 -2.27
C ALA A 34 27.42 5.22 -3.20
N GLN A 35 28.71 5.29 -2.93
CA GLN A 35 29.70 5.97 -3.79
C GLN A 35 29.80 5.30 -5.17
N ARG A 36 29.88 3.96 -5.20
CA ARG A 36 29.90 3.20 -6.46
C ARG A 36 28.61 3.38 -7.26
N LEU A 37 27.47 3.41 -6.58
CA LEU A 37 26.17 3.70 -7.20
C LEU A 37 26.15 5.10 -7.83
N GLU A 38 26.62 6.11 -7.11
CA GLU A 38 26.70 7.50 -7.61
C GLU A 38 27.63 7.61 -8.83
N ALA A 39 28.82 7.01 -8.77
CA ALA A 39 29.77 6.97 -9.87
C ALA A 39 29.20 6.24 -11.10
N GLY A 40 28.56 5.09 -10.91
CA GLY A 40 27.95 4.34 -12.02
C GLY A 40 26.76 5.06 -12.65
N LYS A 41 25.95 5.77 -11.86
CA LYS A 41 24.89 6.64 -12.39
C LYS A 41 25.45 7.77 -13.24
N TYR A 42 26.52 8.43 -12.78
CA TYR A 42 27.20 9.46 -13.55
C TYR A 42 27.73 8.87 -14.87
N ALA A 43 28.38 7.71 -14.82
CA ALA A 43 28.89 7.04 -16.01
C ALA A 43 27.79 6.68 -17.01
N ALA A 44 26.65 6.16 -16.53
CA ALA A 44 25.50 5.84 -17.37
C ALA A 44 24.91 7.09 -18.06
N VAL A 45 24.84 8.23 -17.35
CA VAL A 45 24.40 9.50 -17.95
C VAL A 45 25.38 9.99 -19.01
N GLN A 46 26.68 9.87 -18.77
CA GLN A 46 27.70 10.28 -19.75
C GLN A 46 27.66 9.42 -21.01
N LEU A 47 27.52 8.10 -20.86
CA LEU A 47 27.31 7.19 -21.99
C LEU A 47 26.07 7.57 -22.81
N ALA A 48 24.94 7.83 -22.14
CA ALA A 48 23.70 8.19 -22.83
C ALA A 48 23.79 9.54 -23.57
N ALA A 49 24.53 10.52 -23.02
CA ALA A 49 24.61 11.85 -23.59
C ALA A 49 25.72 12.01 -24.64
N GLN A 50 26.84 11.29 -24.51
CA GLN A 50 28.08 11.57 -25.25
C GLN A 50 28.66 10.35 -25.97
N ALA A 51 27.99 9.19 -25.99
CA ALA A 51 28.51 7.97 -26.63
C ALA A 51 29.19 8.17 -27.99
N PRO A 52 28.61 8.93 -28.96
CA PRO A 52 29.22 9.08 -30.29
C PRO A 52 30.54 9.87 -30.31
N SER A 53 30.81 10.65 -29.26
CA SER A 53 32.01 11.51 -29.14
C SER A 53 33.10 10.95 -28.24
N LEU A 54 32.83 9.83 -27.57
CA LEU A 54 33.78 9.19 -26.64
C LEU A 54 34.68 8.21 -27.38
N SER A 55 35.96 8.16 -27.02
CA SER A 55 36.87 7.13 -27.54
C SER A 55 36.44 5.74 -27.08
N ASP A 56 36.85 4.70 -27.81
CA ASP A 56 36.55 3.31 -27.44
C ASP A 56 36.99 2.99 -26.00
N GLU A 57 38.16 3.49 -25.58
CA GLU A 57 38.68 3.33 -24.22
C GLU A 57 37.79 4.00 -23.17
N GLN A 58 37.35 5.24 -23.43
CA GLN A 58 36.43 5.96 -22.54
C GLN A 58 35.07 5.26 -22.43
N GLN A 59 34.55 4.73 -23.54
CA GLN A 59 33.30 3.98 -23.55
C GLN A 59 33.43 2.70 -22.71
N VAL A 60 34.53 1.96 -22.83
CA VAL A 60 34.78 0.76 -22.03
C VAL A 60 34.84 1.10 -20.54
N GLU A 61 35.59 2.13 -20.16
CA GLU A 61 35.72 2.56 -18.76
C GLU A 61 34.35 2.95 -18.15
N LEU A 62 33.58 3.78 -18.88
CA LEU A 62 32.26 4.20 -18.41
C LEU A 62 31.27 3.04 -18.31
N ASN A 63 31.33 2.07 -19.23
CA ASN A 63 30.48 0.87 -19.15
C ASN A 63 30.83 0.04 -17.90
N LEU A 64 32.11 -0.12 -17.58
CA LEU A 64 32.55 -0.81 -16.36
C LEU A 64 32.07 -0.09 -15.09
N LEU A 65 32.16 1.25 -15.06
CA LEU A 65 31.66 2.04 -13.94
C LEU A 65 30.14 1.95 -13.80
N ALA A 66 29.40 2.02 -14.91
CA ALA A 66 27.95 1.87 -14.92
C ALA A 66 27.53 0.50 -14.37
N GLU A 67 28.21 -0.57 -14.80
CA GLU A 67 27.95 -1.92 -14.31
C GLU A 67 28.28 -2.06 -12.81
N ALA A 68 29.42 -1.52 -12.38
CA ALA A 68 29.79 -1.51 -10.97
C ALA A 68 28.75 -0.77 -10.10
N GLY A 69 28.12 0.28 -10.64
CA GLY A 69 27.01 0.98 -10.00
C GLY A 69 25.72 0.16 -9.93
N ARG A 70 25.34 -0.54 -11.00
CA ARG A 70 24.17 -1.45 -10.99
C ARG A 70 24.34 -2.55 -9.94
N LEU A 71 25.51 -3.19 -9.90
CA LEU A 71 25.83 -4.22 -8.91
C LEU A 71 25.80 -3.66 -7.48
N ALA A 72 26.27 -2.42 -7.28
CA ALA A 72 26.18 -1.76 -5.99
C ALA A 72 24.73 -1.49 -5.56
N GLN A 73 23.87 -1.05 -6.49
CA GLN A 73 22.43 -0.88 -6.23
C GLN A 73 21.79 -2.22 -5.83
N GLN A 74 22.04 -3.27 -6.60
CA GLN A 74 21.51 -4.60 -6.34
C GLN A 74 21.93 -5.08 -4.94
N ARG A 75 23.20 -4.93 -4.58
CA ARG A 75 23.70 -5.29 -3.25
C ARG A 75 23.03 -4.51 -2.14
N LEU A 76 22.85 -3.19 -2.32
CA LEU A 76 22.12 -2.35 -1.35
C LEU A 76 20.68 -2.81 -1.16
N ILE A 77 19.99 -3.20 -2.23
CA ILE A 77 18.62 -3.73 -2.17
C ILE A 77 18.60 -5.06 -1.40
N GLU A 78 19.39 -6.04 -1.84
CA GLU A 78 19.45 -7.40 -1.28
C GLU A 78 19.70 -7.40 0.23
N CYS A 79 20.67 -6.62 0.69
CA CYS A 79 21.02 -6.51 2.11
C CYS A 79 19.92 -5.86 2.98
N ASN A 80 18.97 -5.15 2.37
CA ASN A 80 17.90 -4.43 3.06
C ASN A 80 16.50 -5.06 2.90
N LEU A 81 16.36 -6.18 2.18
CA LEU A 81 15.07 -6.86 2.02
C LEU A 81 14.43 -7.28 3.37
N ARG A 82 15.25 -7.65 4.36
CA ARG A 82 14.79 -7.99 5.72
C ARG A 82 14.09 -6.81 6.40
N LEU A 83 14.59 -5.60 6.20
CA LEU A 83 13.97 -4.38 6.71
C LEU A 83 12.58 -4.21 6.10
N VAL A 84 12.43 -4.40 4.79
CA VAL A 84 11.15 -4.32 4.09
C VAL A 84 10.13 -5.29 4.69
N VAL A 85 10.50 -6.56 4.85
CA VAL A 85 9.63 -7.59 5.47
C VAL A 85 9.22 -7.18 6.89
N SER A 86 10.15 -6.66 7.70
CA SER A 86 9.85 -6.21 9.07
C SER A 86 8.83 -5.08 9.11
N ILE A 87 8.86 -4.18 8.12
CA ILE A 87 7.94 -3.05 7.99
C ILE A 87 6.58 -3.55 7.49
N ALA A 88 6.57 -4.41 6.47
CA ALA A 88 5.37 -4.97 5.82
C ALA A 88 4.47 -5.73 6.81
N ARG A 89 5.07 -6.48 7.76
CA ARG A 89 4.33 -7.23 8.78
C ARG A 89 3.34 -6.39 9.58
N ARG A 90 3.59 -5.08 9.76
CA ARG A 90 2.69 -4.16 10.48
C ARG A 90 1.43 -3.77 9.69
N TYR A 91 1.41 -4.06 8.40
CA TYR A 91 0.36 -3.67 7.45
C TYR A 91 -0.48 -4.85 6.95
N VAL A 92 -0.15 -6.07 7.35
CA VAL A 92 -0.94 -7.28 7.04
C VAL A 92 -2.36 -7.15 7.59
N GLY A 93 -3.33 -7.73 6.89
CA GLY A 93 -4.75 -7.69 7.27
C GLY A 93 -5.45 -6.37 6.94
N ARG A 94 -4.83 -5.49 6.14
CA ARG A 94 -5.41 -4.21 5.71
C ARG A 94 -5.90 -4.19 4.26
N GLY A 95 -6.16 -5.36 3.68
CA GLY A 95 -6.72 -5.51 2.33
C GLY A 95 -5.71 -5.76 1.20
N LEU A 96 -4.43 -5.91 1.52
CA LEU A 96 -3.41 -6.42 0.58
C LEU A 96 -2.71 -7.65 1.18
N ALA A 97 -2.30 -8.58 0.32
CA ALA A 97 -1.53 -9.75 0.74
C ALA A 97 -0.14 -9.31 1.21
N LEU A 98 0.50 -10.14 2.04
CA LEU A 98 1.84 -9.82 2.57
C LEU A 98 2.88 -9.69 1.45
N LEU A 99 2.81 -10.55 0.41
CA LEU A 99 3.72 -10.49 -0.73
C LEU A 99 3.55 -9.18 -1.50
N ASP A 100 2.32 -8.73 -1.76
CA ASP A 100 2.06 -7.44 -2.42
C ASP A 100 2.64 -6.27 -1.62
N LEU A 101 2.44 -6.27 -0.30
CA LEU A 101 3.02 -5.25 0.59
C LEU A 101 4.54 -5.25 0.53
N ILE A 102 5.16 -6.43 0.48
CA ILE A 102 6.61 -6.58 0.35
C ILE A 102 7.09 -6.03 -0.98
N GLN A 103 6.42 -6.35 -2.10
CA GLN A 103 6.77 -5.85 -3.42
C GLN A 103 6.69 -4.33 -3.51
N GLU A 104 5.60 -3.74 -3.01
CA GLU A 104 5.44 -2.29 -2.93
C GLU A 104 6.49 -1.64 -2.03
N GLY A 105 6.87 -2.32 -0.95
CA GLY A 105 7.97 -1.95 -0.07
C GLY A 105 9.34 -1.97 -0.75
N ASN A 106 9.61 -2.98 -1.57
CA ASN A 106 10.85 -3.14 -2.32
C ASN A 106 11.00 -2.01 -3.36
N MET A 107 9.91 -1.62 -4.03
CA MET A 107 9.90 -0.43 -4.89
C MET A 107 10.22 0.84 -4.11
N GLY A 108 9.66 1.00 -2.90
CA GLY A 108 9.99 2.10 -2.00
C GLY A 108 11.46 2.09 -1.58
N LEU A 109 12.03 0.93 -1.26
CA LEU A 109 13.44 0.76 -0.93
C LEU A 109 14.34 1.20 -2.09
N GLN A 110 14.04 0.78 -3.31
CA GLN A 110 14.83 1.15 -4.50
C GLN A 110 14.85 2.67 -4.70
N ILE A 111 13.70 3.34 -4.63
CA ILE A 111 13.60 4.80 -4.73
C ILE A 111 14.38 5.48 -3.58
N GLY A 112 14.30 4.93 -2.37
CA GLY A 112 15.04 5.44 -1.22
C GLY A 112 16.54 5.32 -1.40
N ILE A 113 17.04 4.19 -1.92
CA ILE A 113 18.45 4.00 -2.26
C ILE A 113 18.89 4.99 -3.34
N GLU A 114 18.03 5.23 -4.34
CA GLU A 114 18.37 6.15 -5.42
C GLU A 114 18.56 7.60 -4.97
N LYS A 115 17.85 8.00 -3.91
CA LYS A 115 17.87 9.36 -3.35
C LYS A 115 18.74 9.49 -2.10
N PHE A 116 19.36 8.41 -1.65
CA PHE A 116 20.17 8.40 -0.45
C PHE A 116 21.45 9.23 -0.65
N ASP A 117 21.72 10.13 0.29
CA ASP A 117 22.94 10.93 0.32
C ASP A 117 23.82 10.48 1.50
N TRP A 118 24.90 9.76 1.15
CA TRP A 118 25.86 9.22 2.11
C TRP A 118 26.67 10.31 2.83
N ARG A 119 26.76 11.52 2.26
CA ARG A 119 27.54 12.64 2.83
C ARG A 119 26.89 13.19 4.11
N ARG A 120 25.61 12.92 4.33
CA ARG A 120 24.85 13.40 5.49
C ARG A 120 25.14 12.61 6.78
N GLY A 121 25.91 11.53 6.72
CA GLY A 121 26.34 10.77 7.90
C GLY A 121 25.26 9.92 8.59
N PHE A 122 24.08 9.78 7.98
CA PHE A 122 23.02 8.91 8.50
C PHE A 122 23.07 7.52 7.87
N ARG A 123 22.66 6.49 8.62
CA ARG A 123 22.52 5.12 8.12
C ARG A 123 21.46 5.06 7.01
N LEU A 124 21.72 4.24 5.98
CA LEU A 124 20.77 4.00 4.89
C LEU A 124 19.40 3.56 5.41
N SER A 125 19.37 2.62 6.36
CA SER A 125 18.15 2.08 6.97
C SER A 125 17.22 3.17 7.52
N THR A 126 17.79 4.23 8.10
CA THR A 126 17.03 5.37 8.64
C THR A 126 16.35 6.15 7.52
N TYR A 127 17.04 6.35 6.40
CA TYR A 127 16.52 7.09 5.25
C TYR A 127 15.46 6.29 4.50
N VAL A 128 15.75 5.04 4.15
CA VAL A 128 14.86 4.20 3.33
C VAL A 128 13.59 3.77 4.07
N HIS A 129 13.61 3.75 5.41
CA HIS A 129 12.42 3.43 6.21
C HIS A 129 11.18 4.25 5.78
N TRP A 130 11.36 5.54 5.55
CA TRP A 130 10.29 6.43 5.13
C TRP A 130 9.78 6.10 3.73
N TRP A 131 10.67 5.83 2.79
CA TRP A 131 10.33 5.48 1.42
C TRP A 131 9.61 4.13 1.31
N ILE A 132 10.08 3.12 2.06
CA ILE A 132 9.44 1.81 2.17
C ILE A 132 8.02 1.99 2.70
N ARG A 133 7.87 2.70 3.84
CA ARG A 133 6.56 2.94 4.46
C ARG A 133 5.62 3.70 3.53
N GLN A 134 6.12 4.75 2.88
CA GLN A 134 5.31 5.60 1.99
C GLN A 134 4.78 4.81 0.79
N SER A 135 5.62 3.98 0.18
CA SER A 135 5.23 3.14 -0.95
C SER A 135 4.11 2.16 -0.56
N MET A 136 4.27 1.45 0.56
CA MET A 136 3.24 0.53 1.08
C MET A 136 1.92 1.25 1.42
N LEU A 137 1.99 2.41 2.08
CA LEU A 137 0.78 3.18 2.42
C LEU A 137 0.05 3.69 1.16
N ARG A 138 0.82 4.12 0.14
CA ARG A 138 0.26 4.50 -1.15
C ARG A 138 -0.44 3.32 -1.83
N ALA A 139 0.20 2.15 -1.86
CA ALA A 139 -0.36 0.95 -2.44
C ALA A 139 -1.65 0.52 -1.73
N LEU A 140 -1.66 0.50 -0.40
CA LEU A 140 -2.86 0.25 0.40
C LEU A 140 -3.98 1.22 0.03
N GLY A 141 -3.70 2.52 -0.10
CA GLY A 141 -4.72 3.50 -0.51
C GLY A 141 -5.27 3.29 -1.93
N GLN A 142 -4.50 2.67 -2.83
CA GLN A 142 -4.84 2.53 -4.24
C GLN A 142 -5.46 1.16 -4.59
N GLN A 143 -5.05 0.10 -3.89
CA GLN A 143 -5.27 -1.30 -4.28
C GLN A 143 -6.01 -2.13 -3.21
N SER A 144 -6.09 -1.69 -1.94
CA SER A 144 -6.66 -2.51 -0.84
C SER A 144 -8.16 -2.78 -0.92
N ARG A 145 -8.86 -2.20 -1.90
CA ARG A 145 -10.31 -2.28 -2.03
C ARG A 145 -10.66 -2.77 -3.44
N THR A 146 -11.65 -3.67 -3.51
CA THR A 146 -12.21 -4.18 -4.78
C THR A 146 -12.65 -3.05 -5.69
N ILE A 147 -13.28 -2.02 -5.12
CA ILE A 147 -13.63 -0.79 -5.84
C ILE A 147 -12.70 0.31 -5.35
N ARG A 148 -11.87 0.80 -6.27
CA ARG A 148 -10.90 1.87 -6.02
C ARG A 148 -11.62 3.14 -5.57
N VAL A 149 -11.08 3.77 -4.53
CA VAL A 149 -11.57 5.04 -3.99
C VAL A 149 -10.50 6.11 -4.14
N PRO A 150 -10.86 7.36 -4.47
CA PRO A 150 -9.90 8.46 -4.55
C PRO A 150 -9.12 8.68 -3.24
N SER A 151 -7.85 9.09 -3.36
CA SER A 151 -6.94 9.26 -2.21
C SER A 151 -7.47 10.24 -1.16
N HIS A 152 -8.11 11.35 -1.56
CA HIS A 152 -8.67 12.32 -0.64
C HIS A 152 -9.78 11.73 0.26
N VAL A 153 -10.59 10.81 -0.27
CA VAL A 153 -11.61 10.09 0.51
C VAL A 153 -10.97 9.10 1.48
N VAL A 154 -9.90 8.41 1.06
CA VAL A 154 -9.13 7.51 1.93
C VAL A 154 -8.48 8.27 3.09
N THR A 155 -7.87 9.42 2.81
CA THR A 155 -7.29 10.32 3.82
C THR A 155 -8.36 10.75 4.81
N LEU A 156 -9.50 11.24 4.32
CA LEU A 156 -10.61 11.68 5.17
C LEU A 156 -11.17 10.56 6.05
N LEU A 157 -11.23 9.32 5.55
CA LEU A 157 -11.63 8.15 6.34
C LEU A 157 -10.60 7.82 7.44
N ALA A 158 -9.31 7.92 7.14
CA ALA A 158 -8.24 7.69 8.11
C ALA A 158 -8.25 8.76 9.21
N ASP A 159 -8.43 10.03 8.82
CA ASP A 159 -8.54 11.15 9.75
C ASP A 159 -9.79 11.02 10.62
N ALA A 160 -10.93 10.61 10.06
CA ALA A 160 -12.14 10.32 10.83
C ALA A 160 -11.92 9.23 11.89
N ARG A 161 -11.26 8.12 11.55
CA ARG A 161 -10.94 7.04 12.51
C ARG A 161 -9.97 7.50 13.60
N ARG A 162 -8.99 8.33 13.24
CA ARG A 162 -8.03 8.89 14.20
C ARG A 162 -8.74 9.84 15.16
N THR A 163 -9.55 10.75 14.64
CA THR A 163 -10.37 11.71 15.40
C THR A 163 -11.35 10.99 16.33
N GLU A 164 -12.01 9.94 15.84
CA GLU A 164 -12.88 9.08 16.65
C GLU A 164 -12.11 8.47 17.83
N SER A 165 -10.92 7.90 17.59
CA SER A 165 -10.08 7.33 18.66
C SER A 165 -9.61 8.38 19.69
N THR A 166 -9.25 9.57 19.23
CA THR A 166 -8.89 10.70 20.10
C THR A 166 -10.09 11.15 20.94
N LEU A 167 -11.26 11.32 20.34
CA LEU A 167 -12.48 11.74 21.02
C LEU A 167 -12.97 10.71 22.03
N VAL A 168 -12.81 9.41 21.76
CA VAL A 168 -13.10 8.36 22.75
C VAL A 168 -12.28 8.55 24.01
N THR A 169 -10.99 8.90 23.85
CA THR A 169 -10.08 9.15 24.98
C THR A 169 -10.44 10.43 25.72
N GLU A 170 -10.78 11.51 24.99
CA GLU A 170 -11.14 12.81 25.58
C GLU A 170 -12.51 12.79 26.30
N LEU A 171 -13.51 12.11 25.73
CA LEU A 171 -14.89 12.12 26.21
C LEU A 171 -15.22 10.97 27.15
N GLY A 172 -14.40 9.91 27.18
CA GLY A 172 -14.68 8.68 27.92
C GLY A 172 -15.90 7.90 27.39
N ARG A 173 -16.40 8.23 26.20
CA ARG A 173 -17.54 7.57 25.53
C ARG A 173 -17.37 7.58 24.02
N GLN A 174 -18.20 6.82 23.32
CA GLN A 174 -18.25 6.88 21.86
C GLN A 174 -18.72 8.26 21.37
N PRO A 175 -17.99 8.93 20.46
CA PRO A 175 -18.39 10.21 19.89
C PRO A 175 -19.50 10.05 18.86
N THR A 176 -20.32 11.08 18.70
CA THR A 176 -21.33 11.13 17.64
C THR A 176 -20.72 11.52 16.29
N GLY A 177 -21.41 11.21 15.19
CA GLY A 177 -20.98 11.62 13.85
C GLY A 177 -20.77 13.12 13.74
N ASP A 178 -21.62 13.92 14.39
CA ASP A 178 -21.54 15.39 14.39
C ASP A 178 -20.35 15.91 15.22
N GLU A 179 -19.93 15.21 16.27
CA GLU A 179 -18.73 15.54 17.05
C GLU A 179 -17.46 15.29 16.21
N ILE A 180 -17.42 14.17 15.50
CA ILE A 180 -16.31 13.84 14.58
C ILE A 180 -16.26 14.85 13.44
N ALA A 181 -17.41 15.15 12.81
CA ALA A 181 -17.50 16.08 11.69
C ALA A 181 -17.07 17.50 12.09
N ARG A 182 -17.52 17.99 13.25
CA ARG A 182 -17.10 19.29 13.80
C ARG A 182 -15.60 19.35 14.08
N ARG A 183 -15.00 18.28 14.62
CA ARG A 183 -13.55 18.25 14.88
C ARG A 183 -12.72 18.24 13.59
N LEU A 184 -13.27 17.66 12.52
CA LEU A 184 -12.65 17.64 11.19
C LEU A 184 -12.97 18.87 10.33
N ASP A 185 -13.80 19.80 10.81
CA ASP A 185 -14.29 20.95 10.05
C ASP A 185 -14.98 20.57 8.72
N ILE A 186 -15.81 19.52 8.75
CA ILE A 186 -16.60 19.04 7.61
C ILE A 186 -18.09 18.98 7.95
N HIS A 187 -18.94 18.99 6.93
CA HIS A 187 -20.37 18.83 7.13
C HIS A 187 -20.71 17.37 7.51
N PRO A 188 -21.63 17.10 8.46
CA PRO A 188 -22.00 15.72 8.85
C PRO A 188 -22.45 14.83 7.68
N SER A 189 -23.12 15.40 6.67
CA SER A 189 -23.50 14.67 5.46
C SER A 189 -22.29 14.18 4.65
N GLN A 190 -21.19 14.93 4.63
CA GLN A 190 -19.95 14.51 3.96
C GLN A 190 -19.33 13.32 4.69
N LEU A 191 -19.30 13.33 6.03
CA LEU A 191 -18.84 12.19 6.82
C LEU A 191 -19.69 10.94 6.55
N GLY A 192 -21.01 11.10 6.44
CA GLY A 192 -21.94 10.02 6.07
C GLY A 192 -21.65 9.44 4.69
N ALA A 193 -21.49 10.30 3.67
CA ALA A 193 -21.16 9.88 2.31
C ALA A 193 -19.83 9.13 2.23
N VAL A 194 -18.80 9.63 2.92
CA VAL A 194 -17.48 8.97 2.98
C VAL A 194 -17.58 7.60 3.65
N ARG A 195 -18.33 7.48 4.76
CA ARG A 195 -18.56 6.19 5.44
C ARG A 195 -19.36 5.22 4.56
N GLN A 196 -20.27 5.70 3.72
CA GLN A 196 -21.00 4.88 2.76
C GLN A 196 -20.08 4.34 1.66
N ILE A 197 -19.25 5.19 1.06
CA ILE A 197 -18.23 4.79 0.07
C ILE A 197 -17.22 3.80 0.68
N ALA A 198 -16.96 3.93 1.99
CA ALA A 198 -16.07 3.05 2.76
C ALA A 198 -16.65 1.65 3.05
N ARG A 199 -17.90 1.35 2.70
CA ARG A 199 -18.43 -0.02 2.78
C ARG A 199 -17.81 -0.89 1.68
N GLN A 200 -17.41 -2.12 2.02
CA GLN A 200 -16.92 -3.09 1.03
C GLN A 200 -18.09 -3.91 0.49
N PRO A 201 -18.08 -4.28 -0.81
CA PRO A 201 -19.09 -5.17 -1.37
C PRO A 201 -19.03 -6.54 -0.69
N ALA A 202 -20.19 -7.15 -0.44
CA ALA A 202 -20.28 -8.49 0.11
C ALA A 202 -20.02 -9.56 -0.98
N PRO A 203 -19.37 -10.69 -0.67
CA PRO A 203 -19.19 -11.78 -1.63
C PRO A 203 -20.52 -12.42 -2.01
N LEU A 204 -20.75 -12.68 -3.30
CA LEU A 204 -21.96 -13.36 -3.79
C LEU A 204 -22.04 -14.83 -3.34
N ASP A 205 -20.89 -15.50 -3.18
CA ASP A 205 -20.83 -16.94 -2.86
C ASP A 205 -20.96 -17.25 -1.37
N THR A 206 -21.16 -16.22 -0.54
CA THR A 206 -21.54 -16.45 0.86
C THR A 206 -22.97 -16.99 0.84
N PRO A 207 -23.25 -18.25 1.26
CA PRO A 207 -24.62 -18.73 1.30
C PRO A 207 -25.40 -17.75 2.16
N ALA A 208 -26.37 -17.07 1.55
CA ALA A 208 -27.24 -16.18 2.28
C ALA A 208 -27.78 -17.01 3.45
N ARG A 209 -27.57 -16.53 4.69
CA ARG A 209 -28.32 -17.05 5.82
C ARG A 209 -29.78 -16.64 5.57
N LEU A 210 -30.47 -17.42 4.73
CA LEU A 210 -31.91 -17.42 4.57
C LEU A 210 -32.46 -17.91 5.91
N GLY A 211 -32.73 -16.96 6.80
CA GLY A 211 -33.16 -17.25 8.15
C GLY A 211 -33.68 -15.98 8.81
N GLN A 212 -34.98 -15.76 8.63
CA GLN A 212 -35.85 -14.83 9.36
C GLN A 212 -35.49 -13.35 9.29
N ASP A 213 -36.05 -12.65 8.30
CA ASP A 213 -36.55 -11.26 8.45
C ASP A 213 -37.50 -10.85 7.29
N ASP A 214 -38.24 -11.81 6.72
CA ASP A 214 -39.28 -11.56 5.68
C ASP A 214 -40.68 -11.95 6.19
N VAL A 215 -40.99 -11.63 7.45
CA VAL A 215 -42.36 -11.70 7.99
C VAL A 215 -42.80 -10.32 8.48
N ASP A 216 -42.72 -9.30 7.62
CA ASP A 216 -43.54 -8.09 7.86
C ASP A 216 -43.85 -7.25 6.60
N ARG A 217 -43.91 -7.86 5.40
CA ARG A 217 -44.29 -7.13 4.17
C ARG A 217 -45.48 -7.70 3.41
N ARG A 218 -46.26 -8.60 4.02
CA ARG A 218 -47.54 -9.09 3.45
C ARG A 218 -48.73 -8.63 4.28
N SER A 219 -48.90 -7.32 4.41
CA SER A 219 -50.12 -6.62 4.81
C SER A 219 -49.79 -5.15 4.56
N VAL A 220 -50.07 -4.54 3.41
CA VAL A 220 -51.39 -4.06 2.98
C VAL A 220 -51.28 -3.76 1.48
N GLU A 221 -51.85 -4.61 0.64
CA GLU A 221 -52.34 -4.19 -0.67
C GLU A 221 -53.52 -5.09 -1.05
N LYS A 222 -54.70 -4.79 -0.48
CA LYS A 222 -55.94 -5.31 -1.03
C LYS A 222 -56.39 -4.35 -2.12
N GLY A 223 -56.10 -4.72 -3.36
CA GLY A 223 -56.72 -4.15 -4.54
C GLY A 223 -58.24 -4.27 -4.46
N THR A 224 -58.91 -3.16 -4.73
CA THR A 224 -60.35 -3.12 -5.03
C THR A 224 -60.61 -3.83 -6.35
N PRO A 225 -61.59 -4.75 -6.44
CA PRO A 225 -61.94 -5.36 -7.71
C PRO A 225 -62.82 -4.40 -8.53
N HIS A 226 -62.41 -4.17 -9.77
CA HIS A 226 -63.18 -3.42 -10.75
C HIS A 226 -64.26 -4.36 -11.34
N SER A 227 -65.52 -4.17 -10.95
CA SER A 227 -66.64 -4.82 -11.63
C SER A 227 -66.96 -4.08 -12.92
N SER A 228 -66.73 -4.75 -14.04
CA SER A 228 -67.34 -4.42 -15.33
C SER A 228 -68.75 -5.01 -15.37
N VAL A 229 -69.74 -4.20 -15.70
CA VAL A 229 -71.08 -4.66 -16.12
C VAL A 229 -71.34 -4.04 -17.48
N GLY A 230 -71.48 -4.91 -18.48
CA GLY A 230 -71.95 -4.56 -19.81
C GLY A 230 -73.48 -4.44 -19.86
N THR A 231 -73.93 -3.46 -20.65
CA THR A 231 -75.07 -3.42 -21.58
C THR A 231 -76.26 -4.36 -21.36
N THR A 232 -77.49 -3.82 -21.24
CA THR A 232 -78.54 -3.78 -22.30
C THR A 232 -79.88 -3.35 -21.66
N GLY A 233 -80.60 -2.40 -22.27
CA GLY A 233 -81.98 -2.02 -21.92
C GLY A 233 -82.32 -0.59 -22.28
#